data_AF-A0A1W1CQ64-F1
#
_entry.id   AF-A0A1W1CQ64-F1
#
_cell.length_a   1.000
_cell.length_b   1.000
_cell.length_c   1.000
_cell.angle_alpha   90.00
_cell.angle_beta   90.00
_cell.angle_gamma   90.00
#
_symmetry.space_group_name_H-M   'P 1'
#
loop_
_entity.id
_entity.type
_entity.pdbx_description
1 polymer ?
#
loop_
_entity_poly.entity_id
_entity_poly.type
_entity_poly.pdbx_seq_one_letter_code
_entity_poly.pdbx_strand_id
1 'polypeptide(L)'
;MKKIITISILFPLFAFAGLDISKINFALSSIKLSKLSSLPLKFYNNNKSLNLNKKLRFTSKTSADIILFPTRKNINKAFIVDSYKALKKYKNSIGAIYIKKGRTQIVFVKERLENSGFKLMDKARKYLIEECKLQAICLLER
;
A
#
# COMPACT_ATOMS: atom_id res chain seq x y z
N MET A 1 -45.41 38.31 11.20
CA MET A 1 -45.49 37.21 10.21
C MET A 1 -44.18 36.45 10.20
N LYS A 2 -44.25 35.12 10.09
CA LYS A 2 -43.24 34.17 10.57
C LYS A 2 -42.01 34.04 9.66
N LYS A 3 -40.84 34.20 10.29
CA LYS A 3 -39.54 33.52 10.12
C LYS A 3 -39.10 33.08 8.72
N ILE A 4 -38.04 33.75 8.27
CA ILE A 4 -36.98 33.26 7.39
C ILE A 4 -36.41 31.95 7.96
N ILE A 5 -36.54 30.83 7.25
CA ILE A 5 -35.58 29.70 7.30
C ILE A 5 -35.60 28.99 5.93
N THR A 6 -34.87 29.52 4.96
CA THR A 6 -34.36 28.72 3.83
C THR A 6 -32.95 28.29 4.22
N ILE A 7 -32.84 27.22 5.02
CA ILE A 7 -31.58 26.49 5.18
C ILE A 7 -31.43 25.64 3.91
N SER A 8 -30.88 26.28 2.87
CA SER A 8 -30.43 25.59 1.67
C SER A 8 -29.29 24.65 2.06
N ILE A 9 -29.64 23.38 2.02
CA ILE A 9 -28.82 22.17 1.90
C ILE A 9 -27.44 22.49 1.29
N LEU A 10 -26.45 22.70 2.15
CA LEU A 10 -25.04 22.70 1.82
C LEU A 10 -24.39 21.59 2.66
N PHE A 11 -24.83 20.36 2.41
CA PHE A 11 -23.97 19.21 2.68
C PHE A 11 -23.04 19.10 1.46
N PRO A 12 -21.80 19.60 1.51
CA PRO A 12 -20.85 19.14 0.52
C PRO A 12 -20.73 17.64 0.74
N LEU A 13 -20.92 16.91 -0.35
CA LEU A 13 -20.67 15.47 -0.45
C LEU A 13 -19.21 15.22 -0.05
N PHE A 14 -18.94 15.07 1.24
CA PHE A 14 -17.74 14.43 1.74
C PHE A 14 -17.84 12.95 1.40
N ALA A 15 -17.77 12.65 0.09
CA ALA A 15 -17.58 11.30 -0.41
C ALA A 15 -16.30 10.78 0.25
N PHE A 16 -16.52 9.84 1.16
CA PHE A 16 -15.57 9.25 2.08
C PHE A 16 -14.16 9.13 1.47
N ALA A 17 -13.22 9.91 2.01
CA ALA A 17 -11.78 9.75 1.76
C ALA A 17 -11.28 8.49 2.47
N GLY A 18 -11.73 7.34 1.99
CA GLY A 18 -11.39 6.02 2.53
C GLY A 18 -10.36 5.29 1.67
N LEU A 19 -9.63 4.37 2.29
CA LEU A 19 -8.84 3.42 1.54
C LEU A 19 -9.76 2.42 0.83
N ASP A 20 -9.66 2.34 -0.49
CA ASP A 20 -10.20 1.25 -1.31
C ASP A 20 -9.56 -0.09 -0.94
N ILE A 21 -10.18 -0.75 0.04
CA ILE A 21 -9.75 -2.02 0.61
C ILE A 21 -9.72 -3.13 -0.45
N SER A 22 -10.62 -3.09 -1.44
CA SER A 22 -10.66 -4.10 -2.51
C SER A 22 -9.40 -4.05 -3.36
N LYS A 23 -8.98 -2.85 -3.80
CA LYS A 23 -7.73 -2.65 -4.53
C LYS A 23 -6.52 -3.09 -3.71
N ILE A 24 -6.50 -2.78 -2.42
CA ILE A 24 -5.40 -3.17 -1.53
C ILE A 24 -5.30 -4.68 -1.40
N ASN A 25 -6.42 -5.36 -1.14
CA ASN A 25 -6.44 -6.82 -1.05
C ASN A 25 -6.01 -7.46 -2.37
N PHE A 26 -6.50 -6.95 -3.51
CA PHE A 26 -6.08 -7.43 -4.82
C PHE A 26 -4.57 -7.28 -5.03
N ALA A 27 -4.01 -6.11 -4.72
CA ALA A 27 -2.59 -5.84 -4.88
C ALA A 27 -1.73 -6.73 -3.97
N LEU A 28 -2.06 -6.81 -2.67
CA LEU A 28 -1.32 -7.64 -1.70
C LEU A 28 -1.40 -9.13 -2.00
N SER A 29 -2.59 -9.63 -2.37
CA SER A 29 -2.79 -11.04 -2.76
C SER A 29 -2.10 -11.42 -4.06
N SER A 30 -1.67 -10.43 -4.85
CA SER A 30 -0.92 -10.62 -6.09
C SER A 30 0.59 -10.68 -5.88
N ILE A 31 1.09 -10.44 -4.66
CA ILE A 31 2.50 -10.65 -4.32
C ILE A 31 2.71 -12.16 -4.10
N LYS A 32 3.77 -12.71 -4.68
CA LYS A 32 4.15 -14.13 -4.56
C LYS A 32 5.62 -14.25 -4.20
N LEU A 33 5.97 -15.33 -3.52
CA LEU A 33 7.37 -15.71 -3.37
C LEU A 33 7.96 -16.07 -4.73
N SER A 34 9.14 -15.55 -5.05
CA SER A 34 9.79 -15.75 -6.35
C SER A 34 10.18 -17.22 -6.56
N LYS A 35 10.71 -17.86 -5.52
CA LYS A 35 11.18 -19.26 -5.54
C LYS A 35 10.06 -20.29 -5.32
N LEU A 36 8.96 -19.93 -4.68
CA LEU A 36 7.93 -20.88 -4.25
C LEU A 36 6.53 -20.26 -4.36
N SER A 37 5.97 -20.33 -5.57
CA SER A 37 4.73 -19.60 -5.93
C SER A 37 3.45 -20.19 -5.31
N SER A 38 3.49 -21.38 -4.71
CA SER A 38 2.32 -22.10 -4.19
C SER A 38 1.99 -21.76 -2.73
N LEU A 39 2.95 -21.22 -1.98
CA LEU A 39 2.73 -20.88 -0.57
C LEU A 39 2.11 -19.48 -0.43
N PRO A 40 1.00 -19.36 0.32
CA PRO A 40 0.36 -18.07 0.56
C PRO A 40 1.18 -17.25 1.54
N LEU A 41 1.46 -16.00 1.17
CA LEU A 41 2.20 -15.06 1.99
C LEU A 41 1.49 -14.73 3.29
N LYS A 42 2.28 -14.61 4.35
CA LYS A 42 1.86 -14.20 5.68
C LYS A 42 2.15 -12.73 5.90
N PHE A 43 1.14 -11.99 6.35
CA PHE A 43 1.23 -10.56 6.59
C PHE A 43 1.11 -10.26 8.09
N TYR A 44 1.79 -9.23 8.55
CA TYR A 44 1.51 -8.60 9.85
C TYR A 44 1.05 -7.18 9.60
N ASN A 45 -0.14 -6.83 10.10
CA ASN A 45 -0.65 -5.47 10.00
C ASN A 45 -0.52 -4.75 11.35
N ASN A 46 0.33 -3.75 11.40
CA ASN A 46 0.52 -2.94 12.59
C ASN A 46 -0.62 -1.91 12.77
N ASN A 47 -1.34 -1.58 11.70
CA ASN A 47 -2.50 -0.69 11.74
C ASN A 47 -3.80 -1.48 11.83
N LYS A 48 -4.30 -1.68 13.05
CA LYS A 48 -5.53 -2.44 13.33
C LYS A 48 -6.80 -1.82 12.71
N SER A 49 -6.78 -0.55 12.27
CA SER A 49 -7.96 0.11 11.69
C SER A 49 -8.25 -0.29 10.25
N LEU A 50 -7.30 -0.93 9.57
CA LEU A 50 -7.50 -1.45 8.22
C LEU A 50 -8.12 -2.84 8.26
N ASN A 51 -9.44 -2.90 8.07
CA ASN A 51 -10.20 -4.13 7.85
C ASN A 51 -9.87 -4.76 6.48
N LEU A 52 -8.64 -5.26 6.35
CA LEU A 52 -8.20 -6.05 5.21
C LEU A 52 -8.92 -7.42 5.21
N ASN A 53 -9.16 -7.98 4.02
CA ASN A 53 -10.00 -9.16 3.87
C ASN A 53 -9.34 -10.42 4.48
N LYS A 54 -10.16 -11.33 5.01
CA LYS A 54 -9.78 -12.68 5.47
C LYS A 54 -9.01 -13.52 4.43
N LYS A 55 -9.07 -13.16 3.14
CA LYS A 55 -8.28 -13.82 2.07
C LYS A 55 -6.76 -13.65 2.25
N LEU A 56 -6.31 -12.57 2.90
CA LEU A 56 -4.90 -12.41 3.26
C LEU A 56 -4.64 -13.17 4.57
N ARG A 57 -3.53 -13.92 4.63
CA ARG A 57 -3.15 -14.65 5.84
C ARG A 57 -2.43 -13.72 6.79
N PHE A 58 -3.10 -13.26 7.84
CA PHE A 58 -2.47 -12.46 8.90
C PHE A 58 -1.87 -13.35 10.00
N THR A 59 -0.72 -12.94 10.52
CA THR A 59 0.00 -13.67 11.58
C THR A 59 0.74 -12.70 12.49
N SER A 60 1.50 -13.20 13.47
CA SER A 60 2.31 -12.36 14.35
C SER A 60 3.48 -11.72 13.60
N LYS A 61 4.06 -10.66 14.16
CA LYS A 61 5.19 -9.95 13.54
C LYS A 61 6.40 -10.87 13.28
N THR A 62 6.65 -11.82 14.16
CA THR A 62 7.80 -12.74 14.08
C THR A 62 7.64 -13.78 12.98
N SER A 63 6.43 -14.22 12.68
CA SER A 63 6.13 -15.22 11.65
C SER A 63 5.72 -14.64 10.29
N ALA A 64 5.52 -13.33 10.19
CA ALA A 64 5.11 -12.68 8.93
C ALA A 64 6.27 -12.59 7.92
N ASP A 65 5.93 -12.72 6.63
CA ASP A 65 6.83 -12.50 5.50
C ASP A 65 6.92 -11.01 5.16
N ILE A 66 5.76 -10.32 5.21
CA ILE A 66 5.65 -8.88 4.90
C ILE A 66 4.98 -8.15 6.07
N ILE A 67 5.57 -7.03 6.48
CA ILE A 67 5.01 -6.15 7.51
C ILE A 67 4.32 -4.95 6.84
N LEU A 68 3.07 -4.71 7.21
CA LEU A 68 2.29 -3.55 6.76
C LEU A 68 2.33 -2.44 7.81
N PHE A 69 2.65 -1.23 7.37
CA PHE A 69 2.58 0.02 8.12
C PHE A 69 3.35 0.00 9.45
N PRO A 70 4.63 -0.39 9.44
CA PRO A 70 5.41 -0.49 10.66
C PRO A 70 5.65 0.88 11.32
N THR A 71 5.60 0.92 12.65
CA THR A 71 5.89 2.13 13.44
C THR A 71 7.40 2.39 13.66
N ARG A 72 8.25 1.37 13.53
CA ARG A 72 9.70 1.46 13.79
C ARG A 72 10.51 1.32 12.50
N LYS A 73 11.67 1.98 12.45
CA LYS A 73 12.50 2.15 11.24
C LYS A 73 13.43 0.96 10.92
N ASN A 74 13.86 0.20 11.92
CA ASN A 74 14.75 -0.96 11.73
C ASN A 74 13.92 -2.24 11.66
N ILE A 75 13.73 -2.72 10.43
CA ILE A 75 12.96 -3.91 10.12
C ILE A 75 13.81 -4.77 9.22
N ASN A 76 14.21 -5.95 9.71
CA ASN A 76 14.99 -6.93 8.96
C ASN A 76 14.10 -7.81 8.06
N LYS A 77 12.92 -7.30 7.69
CA LYS A 77 11.90 -7.99 6.89
C LYS A 77 11.36 -7.04 5.85
N ALA A 78 10.81 -7.57 4.76
CA ALA A 78 10.11 -6.75 3.78
C ALA A 78 8.91 -6.04 4.41
N PHE A 79 8.72 -4.77 4.06
CA PHE A 79 7.61 -3.99 4.59
C PHE A 79 7.07 -2.95 3.63
N ILE A 80 5.79 -2.64 3.81
CA ILE A 80 5.04 -1.65 3.05
C ILE A 80 4.71 -0.48 3.98
N VAL A 81 5.00 0.74 3.54
CA VAL A 81 4.79 1.97 4.30
C VAL A 81 3.46 2.65 3.94
N ASP A 82 3.06 3.62 4.76
CA ASP A 82 1.79 4.35 4.68
C ASP A 82 1.87 5.66 3.89
N SER A 83 3.02 5.97 3.29
CA SER A 83 3.21 7.22 2.55
C SER A 83 4.32 7.13 1.52
N TYR A 84 4.16 7.90 0.44
CA TYR A 84 5.19 8.01 -0.59
C TYR A 84 6.49 8.65 -0.06
N LYS A 85 6.40 9.58 0.90
CA LYS A 85 7.57 10.17 1.56
C LYS A 85 8.36 9.11 2.34
N ALA A 86 7.69 8.22 3.06
CA ALA A 86 8.33 7.10 3.72
C ALA A 86 8.96 6.13 2.72
N LEU A 87 8.32 5.88 1.56
CA LEU A 87 8.87 4.99 0.53
C LEU A 87 10.20 5.49 -0.03
N LYS A 88 10.28 6.81 -0.27
CA LYS A 88 11.52 7.49 -0.69
C LYS A 88 12.60 7.41 0.37
N LYS A 89 12.23 7.61 1.63
CA LYS A 89 13.16 7.64 2.76
C LYS A 89 13.72 6.25 3.09
N TYR A 90 12.88 5.22 3.08
CA TYR A 90 13.22 3.88 3.51
C TYR A 90 13.51 2.98 2.32
N LYS A 91 14.79 2.87 1.93
CA LYS A 91 15.24 2.11 0.75
C LYS A 91 14.97 0.60 0.83
N ASN A 92 14.76 0.08 2.03
CA ASN A 92 14.40 -1.32 2.29
C ASN A 92 12.89 -1.60 2.30
N SER A 93 12.04 -0.58 2.12
CA SER A 93 10.60 -0.78 1.96
C SER A 93 10.28 -1.22 0.53
N ILE A 94 9.49 -2.29 0.38
CA ILE A 94 9.11 -2.85 -0.92
C ILE A 94 7.98 -2.06 -1.62
N GLY A 95 7.31 -1.14 -0.93
CA GLY A 95 6.21 -0.38 -1.49
C GLY A 95 5.47 0.49 -0.49
N ALA A 96 4.44 1.21 -0.97
CA ALA A 96 3.58 2.05 -0.17
C ALA A 96 2.11 1.89 -0.55
N ILE A 97 1.25 1.99 0.46
CA ILE A 97 -0.21 2.13 0.31
C ILE A 97 -0.63 3.37 1.07
N TYR A 98 -1.24 4.33 0.39
CA TYR A 98 -1.56 5.63 0.99
C TYR A 98 -2.73 6.31 0.27
N ILE A 99 -3.30 7.35 0.87
CA ILE A 99 -4.32 8.18 0.21
C ILE A 99 -3.63 9.41 -0.42
N LYS A 100 -3.95 9.70 -1.68
CA LYS A 100 -3.57 10.94 -2.35
C LYS A 100 -4.81 11.52 -3.03
N LYS A 101 -5.17 12.76 -2.69
CA LYS A 101 -6.35 13.45 -3.24
C LYS A 101 -7.63 12.59 -3.14
N GLY A 102 -7.88 12.01 -1.96
CA GLY A 102 -9.04 11.16 -1.71
C GLY A 102 -9.03 9.78 -2.37
N ARG A 103 -7.94 9.38 -3.06
CA ARG A 103 -7.84 8.10 -3.76
C ARG A 103 -6.72 7.23 -3.21
N THR A 104 -6.99 5.94 -3.04
CA THR A 104 -5.95 4.95 -2.72
C THR A 104 -4.90 4.89 -3.81
N GLN A 105 -3.65 5.08 -3.39
CA GLN A 105 -2.45 4.85 -4.16
C GLN A 105 -1.79 3.58 -3.63
N ILE A 106 -1.38 2.72 -4.56
CA ILE A 106 -0.65 1.49 -4.26
C ILE A 106 0.55 1.50 -5.20
N VAL A 107 1.73 1.38 -4.62
CA VAL A 107 2.99 1.41 -5.37
C VAL A 107 3.90 0.34 -4.79
N PHE A 108 4.45 -0.50 -5.65
CA PHE A 108 5.52 -1.42 -5.33
C PHE A 108 6.74 -1.09 -6.16
N VAL A 109 7.92 -1.18 -5.55
CA VAL A 109 9.18 -0.93 -6.25
C VAL A 109 9.73 -2.27 -6.71
N LYS A 110 9.87 -2.43 -8.03
CA LYS A 110 10.18 -3.71 -8.67
C LYS A 110 11.46 -4.33 -8.10
N GLU A 111 12.53 -3.56 -8.09
CA GLU A 111 13.87 -3.95 -7.66
C GLU A 111 13.86 -4.36 -6.19
N ARG A 112 13.13 -3.63 -5.35
CA ARG A 112 13.04 -3.92 -3.91
C ARG A 112 12.22 -5.17 -3.61
N LEU A 113 11.13 -5.40 -4.37
CA LEU A 113 10.36 -6.65 -4.30
C LEU A 113 11.25 -7.84 -4.66
N GLU A 114 11.95 -7.76 -5.79
CA GLU A 114 12.82 -8.82 -6.30
C GLU A 114 13.97 -9.12 -5.34
N ASN A 115 14.64 -8.07 -4.83
CA ASN A 115 15.70 -8.18 -3.82
C ASN A 115 15.20 -8.79 -2.50
N SER A 116 13.90 -8.65 -2.20
CA SER A 116 13.27 -9.25 -1.04
C SER A 116 12.73 -10.66 -1.30
N GLY A 117 12.96 -11.23 -2.50
CA GLY A 117 12.53 -12.57 -2.87
C GLY A 117 11.06 -12.67 -3.26
N PHE A 118 10.42 -11.55 -3.61
CA PHE A 118 9.03 -11.50 -4.04
C PHE A 118 8.90 -11.06 -5.50
N LYS A 119 7.78 -11.43 -6.12
CA LYS A 119 7.36 -10.96 -7.43
C LYS A 119 5.88 -10.61 -7.41
N LEU A 120 5.49 -9.67 -8.27
CA LEU A 120 4.10 -9.31 -8.45
C LEU A 120 3.51 -10.06 -9.65
N MET A 121 2.32 -10.62 -9.50
CA MET A 121 1.60 -11.25 -10.62
C MET A 121 1.30 -10.24 -11.74
N ASP A 122 1.24 -10.73 -12.97
CA ASP A 122 1.06 -9.91 -14.18
C ASP A 122 -0.16 -8.99 -14.11
N LYS A 123 -1.29 -9.51 -13.62
CA LYS A 123 -2.55 -8.76 -13.41
C LYS A 123 -2.42 -7.53 -12.50
N ALA A 124 -1.36 -7.45 -11.70
CA ALA A 124 -1.09 -6.37 -10.75
C ALA A 124 0.11 -5.50 -11.16
N ARG A 125 0.75 -5.75 -12.32
CA ARG A 125 1.92 -4.97 -12.81
C ARG A 125 1.69 -3.46 -12.84
N LYS A 126 0.45 -2.99 -12.97
CA LYS A 126 0.09 -1.56 -12.90
C LYS A 126 0.49 -0.86 -11.60
N TYR A 127 0.76 -1.61 -10.53
CA TYR A 127 1.25 -1.08 -9.27
C TYR A 127 2.77 -1.05 -9.17
N LEU A 128 3.50 -1.63 -10.13
CA LEU A 128 4.95 -1.61 -10.15
C LEU A 128 5.47 -0.28 -10.70
N ILE A 129 6.50 0.22 -10.03
CA ILE A 129 7.39 1.25 -10.54
C ILE A 129 8.82 0.74 -10.43
N GLU A 130 9.69 1.32 -11.24
CA GLU A 130 11.14 1.17 -11.10
C GLU A 130 11.65 2.13 -10.02
N GLU A 131 12.76 1.77 -9.38
CA GLU A 131 13.43 2.55 -8.34
C GLU A 131 13.72 3.97 -8.83
N CYS A 132 14.13 4.09 -10.10
CA CYS A 132 14.45 5.37 -10.72
C CYS A 132 13.26 6.35 -10.67
N LYS A 133 12.01 5.87 -10.78
CA LYS A 133 10.79 6.69 -10.77
C LYS A 133 10.48 7.29 -9.39
N LEU A 134 11.23 6.91 -8.35
CA LEU A 134 11.20 7.61 -7.07
C LEU A 134 12.01 8.92 -7.13
N GLN A 135 12.96 9.06 -8.05
CA GLN A 135 13.80 10.25 -8.16
C GLN A 135 13.27 11.16 -9.27
N ALA A 136 13.30 12.47 -9.04
CA ALA A 136 12.86 13.44 -10.04
C ALA A 136 13.75 13.42 -11.29
N ILE A 137 15.03 13.07 -11.11
CA ILE A 137 16.06 13.04 -12.15
C ILE A 137 15.72 12.04 -13.25
N CYS A 138 15.09 10.90 -12.93
CA CYS A 138 14.74 9.88 -13.94
C CYS A 138 13.64 10.35 -14.93
N LEU A 139 12.96 11.48 -14.66
CA LEU A 139 11.99 12.06 -15.59
C LEU A 139 12.62 12.96 -16.66
N LEU A 140 13.91 13.31 -16.48
CA LEU A 140 14.65 14.21 -17.38
C LEU A 140 15.47 13.44 -18.44
N GLU A 141 15.59 12.12 -18.32
CA GLU A 141 16.35 11.26 -19.24
C GLU A 141 15.46 10.63 -20.34
N ARG A 142 14.36 11.30 -20.72
CA ARG A 142 13.44 10.84 -21.77
C ARG A 142 13.41 11.75 -22.98
#